data_AF-A0A1F5L1B0-F1
#
_entry.id   AF-A0A1F5L1B0-F1
#
_cell.length_a   1.000
_cell.length_b   1.000
_cell.length_c   1.000
_cell.angle_alpha   90.00
_cell.angle_beta   90.00
_cell.angle_gamma   90.00
#
_symmetry.space_group_name_H-M   'P 1'
#
loop_
_entity.id
_entity.type
_entity.pdbx_description
1 polymer ?
#
loop_
_entity_poly.entity_id
_entity_poly.type
_entity_poly.pdbx_seq_one_letter_code
_entity_poly.pdbx_strand_id
1 'polypeptide(L)'
;MPFWLVFHPTGTFEDTGSKKALTEDITKIYTGIGLPAFYVVINFIKLSPGDIWVGAERKMDIPFIRIIAEHIAVRLDNEDHVYKYTCDAIENALKPHIADRGYDWEFHVDETERRLWRVNGIVPPPT
;
A
#
# COMPACT_ATOMS: atom_id res chain seq x y z
N MET A 1 -0.48 -3.92 12.02
CA MET A 1 0.54 -4.12 11.01
C MET A 1 -0.18 -4.04 9.71
N PRO A 2 -0.08 -2.87 9.07
CA PRO A 2 -0.37 -2.73 7.66
C PRO A 2 0.82 -3.26 6.86
N PHE A 3 0.57 -4.24 6.00
CA PHE A 3 1.57 -4.74 5.06
C PHE A 3 1.21 -4.32 3.66
N TRP A 4 2.13 -3.65 2.98
CA TRP A 4 1.92 -3.11 1.64
C TRP A 4 2.86 -3.76 0.64
N LEU A 5 2.31 -4.18 -0.50
CA LEU A 5 3.05 -4.56 -1.69
C LEU A 5 2.80 -3.51 -2.77
N VAL A 6 3.86 -2.89 -3.26
CA VAL A 6 3.82 -1.93 -4.37
C VAL A 6 4.50 -2.56 -5.57
N PHE A 7 3.71 -3.05 -6.51
CA PHE A 7 4.19 -3.59 -7.77
C PHE A 7 4.38 -2.47 -8.78
N HIS A 8 5.56 -2.36 -9.36
CA HIS A 8 5.91 -1.23 -10.20
C HIS A 8 6.82 -1.65 -11.38
N PRO A 9 6.66 -1.05 -12.57
CA PRO A 9 7.56 -1.30 -13.69
C PRO A 9 8.89 -0.55 -13.55
N THR A 10 9.85 -0.92 -14.40
CA THR A 10 11.06 -0.14 -14.65
C THR A 10 10.75 1.34 -14.91
N GLY A 11 11.59 2.22 -14.37
CA GLY A 11 11.45 3.68 -14.49
C GLY A 11 10.55 4.33 -13.44
N THR A 12 9.91 3.55 -12.57
CA THR A 12 9.15 4.05 -11.42
C THR A 12 9.73 3.45 -10.13
N PHE A 13 9.75 4.22 -9.04
CA PHE A 13 10.24 3.76 -7.72
C PHE A 13 11.58 3.00 -7.79
N GLU A 14 12.58 3.51 -8.51
CA GLU A 14 13.91 2.86 -8.59
C GLU A 14 14.91 3.45 -7.60
N ASP A 15 14.76 4.74 -7.28
CA ASP A 15 15.61 5.44 -6.33
C ASP A 15 15.07 5.33 -4.90
N THR A 16 15.96 5.46 -3.92
CA THR A 16 15.60 5.39 -2.50
C THR A 16 14.80 6.61 -2.04
N GLY A 17 14.91 7.76 -2.71
CA GLY A 17 14.19 8.98 -2.38
C GLY A 17 12.70 8.86 -2.67
N SER A 18 12.32 8.41 -3.86
CA SER A 18 10.93 8.20 -4.24
C SER A 18 10.26 7.12 -3.39
N LYS A 19 10.97 6.01 -3.12
CA LYS A 19 10.48 4.98 -2.19
C LYS A 19 10.26 5.55 -0.80
N LYS A 20 11.25 6.25 -0.25
CA LYS A 20 11.16 6.84 1.08
C LYS A 20 9.97 7.79 1.21
N ALA A 21 9.80 8.70 0.25
CA ALA A 21 8.71 9.68 0.27
C ALA A 21 7.32 9.00 0.29
N LEU A 22 7.10 7.99 -0.56
CA LEU A 22 5.86 7.21 -0.53
C LEU A 22 5.67 6.48 0.81
N THR A 23 6.71 5.83 1.33
CA THR A 23 6.62 5.11 2.61
C THR A 23 6.32 6.02 3.79
N GLU A 24 6.84 7.24 3.80
CA GLU A 24 6.54 8.22 4.85
C GLU A 24 5.07 8.62 4.83
N ASP A 25 4.49 8.86 3.66
CA ASP A 25 3.08 9.26 3.55
C ASP A 25 2.12 8.12 3.88
N ILE A 26 2.40 6.89 3.44
CA ILE A 26 1.63 5.70 3.85
C ILE A 26 1.73 5.50 5.37
N THR A 27 2.94 5.63 5.95
CA THR A 27 3.14 5.42 7.39
C THR A 27 2.35 6.42 8.24
N LYS A 28 2.23 7.67 7.77
CA LYS A 28 1.46 8.72 8.46
C LYS A 28 -0.01 8.37 8.67
N ILE A 29 -0.63 7.66 7.72
CA ILE A 29 -2.03 7.17 7.85
C ILE A 29 -2.19 6.42 9.17
N TYR A 30 -1.28 5.50 9.44
CA TYR A 30 -1.38 4.57 10.56
C TYR A 30 -0.87 5.15 11.88
N THR A 31 0.19 5.95 11.84
CA THR A 31 0.64 6.67 13.05
C THR A 31 -0.38 7.71 13.49
N GLY A 32 -1.15 8.27 12.56
CA GLY A 32 -2.25 9.20 12.84
C GLY A 32 -3.38 8.57 13.66
N ILE A 33 -3.55 7.24 13.59
CA ILE A 33 -4.51 6.49 14.41
C ILE A 33 -3.86 5.75 15.59
N GLY A 34 -2.60 6.11 15.93
CA GLY A 34 -1.91 5.60 17.11
C GLY A 34 -1.15 4.28 16.93
N LEU A 35 -1.05 3.73 15.71
CA LEU A 35 -0.22 2.55 15.48
C LEU A 35 1.27 2.92 15.50
N PRO A 36 2.15 2.07 16.10
CA PRO A 36 3.59 2.27 16.02
C PRO A 36 4.09 2.25 14.57
N ALA A 37 4.98 3.17 14.19
CA ALA A 37 5.49 3.28 12.82
C ALA A 37 6.11 1.96 12.30
N PHE A 38 6.78 1.20 13.16
CA PHE A 38 7.41 -0.08 12.78
C PHE A 38 6.39 -1.18 12.42
N TYR A 39 5.10 -0.98 12.67
CA TYR A 39 4.05 -1.88 12.18
C TYR A 39 3.76 -1.71 10.69
N VAL A 40 4.14 -0.58 10.10
CA VAL A 40 3.88 -0.30 8.69
C VAL A 40 5.06 -0.83 7.88
N VAL A 41 4.81 -1.86 7.08
CA VAL A 41 5.84 -2.49 6.25
C VAL A 41 5.42 -2.33 4.79
N ILE A 42 6.32 -1.78 3.97
CA ILE A 42 6.08 -1.55 2.54
C ILE A 42 7.21 -2.20 1.75
N ASN A 43 6.85 -3.13 0.85
CA ASN A 43 7.77 -3.76 -0.08
C ASN A 43 7.51 -3.27 -1.50
N PHE A 44 8.58 -2.87 -2.18
CA PHE A 44 8.56 -2.53 -3.60
C PHE A 44 8.98 -3.74 -4.43
N ILE A 45 8.09 -4.20 -5.30
CA ILE A 45 8.31 -5.35 -6.18
C ILE A 45 8.40 -4.83 -7.61
N LYS A 46 9.62 -4.82 -8.15
CA LYS A 46 9.86 -4.42 -9.53
C LYS A 46 9.41 -5.55 -10.47
N LEU A 47 8.59 -5.20 -11.46
CA LEU A 47 8.16 -6.09 -12.54
C LEU A 47 8.80 -5.66 -13.86
N SER A 48 9.04 -6.61 -14.75
CA SER A 48 9.51 -6.27 -16.09
C SER A 48 8.36 -5.63 -16.88
N PRO A 49 8.63 -4.74 -17.86
CA PRO A 49 7.58 -4.16 -18.71
C PRO A 49 6.73 -5.20 -19.48
N GLY A 50 7.20 -6.45 -19.61
CA GLY A 50 6.44 -7.55 -20.22
C GLY A 50 5.50 -8.29 -19.28
N ASP A 51 5.55 -8.03 -17.97
CA ASP A 51 4.85 -8.83 -16.96
C ASP A 51 3.59 -8.15 -16.43
N ILE A 52 3.32 -6.92 -16.87
CA ILE A 52 2.14 -6.15 -16.46
C ILE A 52 1.10 -6.17 -17.58
N TRP A 53 0.01 -6.89 -17.32
CA TRP A 53 -1.11 -7.08 -18.23
C TRP A 53 -2.39 -6.59 -17.57
N VAL A 54 -3.14 -5.72 -18.25
CA VAL A 54 -4.45 -5.22 -17.80
C VAL A 54 -5.44 -5.46 -18.93
N GLY A 55 -6.51 -6.21 -18.67
CA GLY A 55 -7.50 -6.53 -19.70
C GLY A 55 -6.94 -7.29 -20.91
N ALA A 56 -5.95 -8.17 -20.70
CA ALA A 56 -5.19 -8.88 -21.75
C ALA A 56 -4.32 -7.99 -22.65
N GLU A 57 -4.08 -6.74 -22.27
CA GLU A 57 -3.17 -5.82 -22.97
C GLU A 57 -1.94 -5.50 -22.12
N ARG A 58 -0.78 -5.38 -22.78
CA ARG A 58 0.46 -4.98 -22.12
C ARG A 58 0.45 -3.48 -21.84
N LYS A 59 0.76 -3.10 -20.60
CA LYS A 59 0.92 -1.70 -20.21
C LYS A 59 2.35 -1.22 -20.50
N MET A 60 2.56 -0.69 -21.71
CA MET A 60 3.87 -0.25 -22.19
C MET A 60 4.05 1.28 -22.18
N ASP A 61 2.98 2.03 -22.47
CA ASP A 61 3.08 3.49 -22.69
C ASP A 61 2.92 4.30 -21.39
N ILE A 62 2.00 3.86 -20.53
CA ILE A 62 1.72 4.46 -19.22
C ILE A 62 2.06 3.41 -18.16
N PRO A 63 2.96 3.71 -17.19
CA PRO A 63 3.22 2.82 -16.07
C PRO A 63 1.95 2.47 -15.32
N PHE A 64 1.75 1.18 -15.04
CA PHE A 64 0.67 0.72 -14.16
C PHE A 64 1.22 0.29 -12.80
N ILE A 65 0.72 0.88 -11.73
CA ILE A 65 1.12 0.58 -10.35
C ILE A 65 0.01 -0.22 -9.66
N ARG A 66 0.30 -1.47 -9.29
CA ARG A 66 -0.63 -2.31 -8.52
C ARG A 66 -0.25 -2.32 -7.06
N ILE A 67 -1.22 -2.09 -6.17
CA ILE A 67 -0.97 -1.98 -4.73
C ILE A 67 -1.87 -2.92 -3.95
N ILE A 68 -1.28 -3.72 -3.07
CA ILE A 68 -2.00 -4.57 -2.14
C ILE A 68 -1.68 -4.07 -0.74
N ALA A 69 -2.71 -3.88 0.08
CA ALA A 69 -2.54 -3.62 1.50
C ALA A 69 -3.26 -4.70 2.32
N GLU A 70 -2.58 -5.27 3.30
CA GLU A 70 -3.20 -6.13 4.31
C GLU A 70 -3.28 -5.37 5.64
N HIS A 71 -4.48 -5.22 6.18
CA HIS A 71 -4.72 -4.64 7.50
C HIS A 71 -4.84 -5.78 8.52
N ILE A 72 -3.78 -5.99 9.30
CA ILE A 72 -3.70 -7.06 10.31
C ILE A 72 -3.95 -6.53 11.74
N ALA A 73 -3.59 -5.26 11.99
CA ALA A 73 -3.88 -4.59 13.27
C ALA A 73 -4.91 -3.47 13.17
N VAL A 74 -5.50 -3.33 12.00
CA VAL A 74 -6.63 -2.43 11.79
C VAL A 74 -7.79 -3.36 11.47
N ARG A 75 -8.93 -3.10 12.09
CA ARG A 75 -10.19 -3.74 11.74
C ARG A 75 -11.20 -2.64 11.55
N LEU A 76 -11.70 -2.54 10.34
CA LEU A 76 -12.66 -1.53 9.94
C LEU A 76 -14.06 -2.05 10.25
N ASP A 77 -14.89 -1.19 10.82
CA ASP A 77 -16.31 -1.50 10.95
C ASP A 77 -16.92 -1.61 9.55
N ASN A 78 -17.85 -2.56 9.37
CA ASN A 78 -18.48 -2.83 8.09
C ASN A 78 -19.52 -1.77 7.72
N GLU A 79 -19.05 -0.55 7.51
CA GLU A 79 -19.83 0.64 7.23
C GLU A 79 -19.20 1.42 6.06
N ASP A 80 -20.04 1.78 5.08
CA ASP A 80 -19.59 2.44 3.84
C ASP A 80 -18.75 3.69 4.09
N HIS A 81 -19.10 4.47 5.13
CA HIS A 81 -18.40 5.70 5.45
C HIS A 81 -16.99 5.45 6.02
N VAL A 82 -16.79 4.35 6.77
CA VAL A 82 -15.48 3.94 7.31
C VAL A 82 -14.58 3.44 6.17
N TYR A 83 -15.13 2.63 5.27
CA TYR A 83 -14.41 2.17 4.08
C TYR A 83 -14.04 3.33 3.18
N LYS A 84 -14.98 4.25 2.92
CA LYS A 84 -14.70 5.44 2.12
C LYS A 84 -13.59 6.30 2.75
N TYR A 85 -13.69 6.60 4.04
CA TYR A 85 -12.67 7.38 4.74
C TYR A 85 -11.28 6.74 4.65
N THR A 86 -11.21 5.41 4.77
CA THR A 86 -9.96 4.66 4.64
C THR A 86 -9.42 4.73 3.21
N CYS A 87 -10.26 4.51 2.19
CA CYS A 87 -9.87 4.64 0.78
C CYS A 87 -9.38 6.05 0.45
N ASP A 88 -10.09 7.09 0.92
CA ASP A 88 -9.71 8.49 0.70
C ASP A 88 -8.33 8.79 1.33
N ALA A 89 -8.06 8.26 2.54
CA ALA A 89 -6.76 8.43 3.19
C ALA A 89 -5.62 7.75 2.40
N ILE A 90 -5.88 6.56 1.85
CA ILE A 90 -4.94 5.85 0.98
C ILE A 90 -4.71 6.64 -0.31
N GLU A 91 -5.77 7.04 -1.01
CA GLU A 91 -5.72 7.85 -2.23
C GLU A 91 -4.89 9.12 -2.05
N ASN A 92 -5.12 9.84 -0.95
CA ASN A 92 -4.38 11.06 -0.62
C ASN A 92 -2.88 10.80 -0.41
N ALA A 93 -2.51 9.70 0.24
CA ALA A 93 -1.10 9.32 0.42
C ALA A 93 -0.44 8.88 -0.89
N LEU A 94 -1.17 8.22 -1.79
CA LEU A 94 -0.64 7.74 -3.07
C LEU A 94 -0.53 8.85 -4.13
N LYS A 95 -1.45 9.82 -4.09
CA LYS A 95 -1.64 10.85 -5.10
C LYS A 95 -0.34 11.55 -5.57
N PRO A 96 0.51 12.13 -4.71
CA PRO A 96 1.71 12.85 -5.15
C PRO A 96 2.78 11.94 -5.77
N HIS A 97 2.70 10.62 -5.53
CA HIS A 97 3.70 9.64 -5.96
C HIS A 97 3.27 8.87 -7.21
N ILE A 98 1.97 8.81 -7.49
CA ILE A 98 1.38 7.96 -8.53
C ILE A 98 0.45 8.77 -9.43
N ALA A 99 -0.68 9.23 -8.90
CA ALA A 99 -1.71 9.89 -9.72
C ALA A 99 -1.21 11.21 -10.33
N ASP A 100 -0.51 12.04 -9.57
CA ASP A 100 0.07 13.31 -10.04
C ASP A 100 1.23 13.10 -11.02
N ARG A 101 1.77 11.88 -11.10
CA ARG A 101 2.77 11.48 -12.10
C ARG A 101 2.15 10.95 -13.39
N GLY A 102 0.82 10.88 -13.46
CA GLY A 102 0.08 10.41 -14.63
C GLY A 102 0.15 8.89 -14.83
N TYR A 103 0.40 8.11 -13.78
CA TYR A 103 0.42 6.65 -13.87
C TYR A 103 -0.99 6.08 -13.77
N ASP A 104 -1.24 4.97 -14.47
CA ASP A 104 -2.41 4.13 -14.20
C ASP A 104 -2.17 3.37 -12.89
N TRP A 105 -3.20 3.13 -12.10
CA TRP A 105 -3.01 2.44 -10.83
C TRP A 105 -4.29 1.80 -10.30
N GLU A 106 -4.10 0.80 -9.44
CA GLU A 106 -5.19 0.13 -8.74
C GLU A 106 -4.70 -0.31 -7.35
N PHE A 107 -5.54 -0.15 -6.34
CA PHE A 107 -5.29 -0.69 -5.01
C PHE A 107 -6.46 -1.55 -4.53
N HIS A 108 -6.16 -2.46 -3.61
CA HIS A 108 -7.18 -3.06 -2.76
C HIS A 108 -6.62 -3.30 -1.36
N VAL A 109 -7.53 -3.41 -0.40
CA VAL A 109 -7.22 -3.72 0.98
C VAL A 109 -7.90 -5.04 1.35
N ASP A 110 -7.14 -5.95 1.96
CA ASP A 110 -7.68 -7.13 2.64
C ASP A 110 -7.41 -7.02 4.15
N GLU A 111 -8.20 -7.72 4.95
CA GLU A 111 -8.08 -7.72 6.41
C GLU A 111 -7.93 -9.14 6.96
N THR A 112 -6.75 -9.46 7.50
CA THR A 112 -6.42 -10.83 7.92
C THR A 112 -6.57 -11.06 9.42
N GLU A 113 -6.58 -12.32 9.85
CA GLU A 113 -6.78 -12.70 11.26
C GLU A 113 -5.59 -12.30 12.15
N ARG A 114 -5.80 -11.27 13.00
CA ARG A 114 -4.82 -10.76 13.96
C ARG A 114 -4.20 -11.85 14.84
N ARG A 115 -4.97 -12.85 15.29
CA ARG A 115 -4.46 -13.89 16.20
C ARG A 115 -3.42 -14.80 15.55
N LEU A 116 -3.35 -14.81 14.21
CA LEU A 116 -2.35 -15.53 13.42
C LEU A 116 -1.12 -14.68 13.08
N TRP A 117 -1.00 -13.47 13.64
CA TRP A 117 0.13 -12.58 13.43
C TRP A 117 1.11 -12.59 14.61
N ARG A 118 2.40 -12.57 14.31
CA ARG A 118 3.52 -12.47 15.25
C ARG A 118 4.55 -11.48 14.73
N VAL A 119 5.24 -10.77 15.63
CA VAL A 119 6.40 -9.92 15.30
C VAL A 119 7.61 -10.45 16.07
N ASN A 120 8.64 -10.92 15.37
CA ASN A 120 9.81 -11.57 15.99
C ASN A 120 9.43 -12.68 17.00
N GLY A 121 8.39 -13.45 16.68
CA GLY A 121 7.86 -14.51 17.54
C GLY A 121 6.94 -14.05 18.68
N ILE A 122 6.74 -12.73 18.85
CA ILE A 122 5.94 -12.15 19.93
C ILE A 122 4.51 -11.88 19.46
N VAL A 123 3.53 -12.12 20.35
CA VAL A 123 2.14 -11.72 20.14
C VAL A 123 2.03 -10.20 20.30
N PRO A 124 1.54 -9.46 19.29
CA PRO A 124 1.40 -8.01 19.38
C PRO A 124 0.40 -7.60 20.49
N PRO A 125 0.64 -6.49 21.22
CA PRO A 125 -0.27 -5.98 22.25
C PRO A 125 -1.66 -5.67 21.69
N PRO A 126 -2.72 -5.59 22.52
CA PRO A 126 -4.06 -5.19 22.07
C PRO A 126 -4.04 -3.85 21.31
N THR A 127 -4.94 -3.71 20.34
CA THR A 127 -5.21 -2.47 19.58
C THR A 127 -6.43 -1.77 20.13
#